data_AF-A0A1W9RG66-F1
#
_entry.id   AF-A0A1W9RG66-F1
#
_cell.length_a   1.000
_cell.length_b   1.000
_cell.length_c   1.000
_cell.angle_alpha   90.00
_cell.angle_beta   90.00
_cell.angle_gamma   90.00
#
_symmetry.space_group_name_H-M   'P 1'
#
loop_
_entity.id
_entity.type
_entity.pdbx_description
1 polymer ?
#
loop_
_entity_poly.entity_id
_entity_poly.type
_entity_poly.pdbx_seq_one_letter_code
_entity_poly.pdbx_strand_id
1 'polypeptide(L)'
;MSWQRGFTLTLKKREVKKLIKDLSPFEQKVLLKVMEIPLGETRSYKWVANAIGKPGNIRQVARALSKNPYPLIIPCHRVIRSDGNPGGYILGEEAKRFLLDLEKRVKSVIIGECNKRRKNARRIRKENSGTGGKI
;
A
#
# COMPACT_ATOMS: atom_id res chain seq x y z
N MET A 1 12.88 -19.99 2.98
CA MET A 1 13.48 -19.08 3.99
C MET A 1 12.79 -17.72 3.95
N SER A 2 11.75 -17.54 4.78
CA SER A 2 10.86 -16.38 4.77
C SER A 2 11.37 -15.25 5.69
N TRP A 3 12.29 -14.43 5.19
CA TRP A 3 12.72 -13.19 5.85
C TRP A 3 11.95 -11.94 5.35
N GLN A 4 10.65 -12.10 5.05
CA GLN A 4 9.76 -10.99 4.69
C GLN A 4 8.79 -10.59 5.82
N ARG A 5 8.80 -11.26 6.98
CA ARG A 5 7.92 -10.91 8.11
C ARG A 5 8.55 -9.85 9.02
N GLY A 6 9.05 -8.77 8.42
CA GLY A 6 9.56 -7.61 9.13
C GLY A 6 8.47 -6.56 9.28
N PHE A 7 7.91 -6.44 10.49
CA PHE A 7 7.21 -5.26 11.03
C PHE A 7 6.32 -4.47 10.05
N THR A 8 5.43 -5.14 9.33
CA THR A 8 4.33 -4.44 8.67
C THR A 8 3.19 -4.33 9.68
N LEU A 9 2.84 -3.10 10.08
CA LEU A 9 1.57 -2.74 10.74
C LEU A 9 0.40 -2.97 9.76
N THR A 10 0.31 -4.16 9.18
CA THR A 10 -0.80 -4.58 8.34
C THR A 10 -1.87 -5.09 9.28
N LEU A 11 -2.80 -4.21 9.65
CA LEU A 11 -4.06 -4.66 10.26
C LEU A 11 -4.63 -5.79 9.41
N LYS A 12 -4.94 -6.92 10.05
CA LYS A 12 -5.38 -8.10 9.31
C LYS A 12 -6.72 -7.76 8.65
N LYS A 13 -6.94 -8.22 7.41
CA LYS A 13 -8.19 -8.00 6.66
C LYS A 13 -9.45 -8.31 7.49
N ARG A 14 -9.37 -9.31 8.37
CA ARG A 14 -10.42 -9.69 9.34
C ARG A 14 -10.76 -8.61 10.37
N GLU A 15 -9.77 -7.87 10.86
CA GLU A 15 -9.94 -6.80 11.85
C GLU A 15 -10.57 -5.59 11.19
N VAL A 16 -10.09 -5.22 10.00
CA VAL A 16 -10.70 -4.13 9.25
C VAL A 16 -12.13 -4.47 8.84
N LYS A 17 -12.44 -5.71 8.45
CA LYS A 17 -13.81 -6.12 8.15
C LYS A 17 -14.77 -5.91 9.32
N LYS A 18 -14.31 -6.06 10.57
CA LYS A 18 -15.11 -5.75 11.76
C LYS A 18 -15.34 -4.24 11.92
N LEU A 19 -14.33 -3.42 11.64
CA LEU A 19 -14.42 -1.95 11.73
C LEU A 19 -15.39 -1.35 10.72
N ILE A 20 -15.53 -1.96 9.54
CA ILE A 20 -16.39 -1.46 8.46
C ILE A 20 -17.69 -2.25 8.30
N LYS A 21 -18.09 -3.03 9.31
CA LYS A 21 -19.23 -3.96 9.23
C LYS A 21 -20.56 -3.26 8.90
N ASP A 22 -20.70 -2.00 9.30
CA ASP A 22 -21.93 -1.21 9.15
C ASP A 22 -22.04 -0.52 7.77
N LEU A 23 -21.00 -0.63 6.92
CA LEU A 23 -21.03 -0.14 5.55
C LEU A 23 -21.71 -1.13 4.60
N SER A 24 -22.17 -0.64 3.45
CA SER A 24 -22.77 -1.51 2.44
C SER A 24 -21.78 -2.57 1.92
N PRO A 25 -22.24 -3.74 1.45
CA PRO A 25 -21.36 -4.77 0.90
C PRO A 25 -20.46 -4.27 -0.26
N PHE A 26 -20.95 -3.28 -1.02
CA PHE A 26 -20.17 -2.63 -2.08
C PHE A 26 -19.04 -1.77 -1.50
N GLU A 27 -19.33 -0.89 -0.53
CA GLU A 27 -18.33 -0.05 0.13
C GLU A 27 -17.27 -0.92 0.83
N GLN A 28 -17.68 -1.98 1.52
CA GLN A 28 -16.76 -2.94 2.13
C GLN A 28 -15.81 -3.55 1.10
N LYS A 29 -16.32 -4.03 -0.05
CA LYS A 29 -15.48 -4.59 -1.12
C LYS A 29 -14.48 -3.56 -1.67
N VAL A 30 -14.91 -2.32 -1.89
CA VAL A 30 -14.03 -1.23 -2.35
C VAL A 30 -12.91 -0.98 -1.34
N LEU A 31 -13.24 -0.75 -0.07
CA LEU A 31 -12.27 -0.43 0.97
C LEU A 31 -11.27 -1.57 1.21
N LEU A 32 -11.76 -2.82 1.25
CA LEU A 32 -10.91 -3.99 1.39
C LEU A 32 -9.98 -4.19 0.19
N LYS A 33 -10.40 -3.83 -1.02
CA LYS A 33 -9.55 -3.90 -2.22
C LYS A 33 -8.45 -2.84 -2.18
N VAL A 34 -8.77 -1.63 -1.72
CA VAL A 34 -7.79 -0.53 -1.62
C VAL A 34 -6.68 -0.82 -0.61
N MET A 35 -6.96 -1.58 0.45
CA MET A 35 -5.93 -2.03 1.39
C MET A 35 -4.83 -2.90 0.75
N GLU A 36 -5.10 -3.50 -0.41
CA GLU A 36 -4.13 -4.35 -1.11
C GLU A 36 -3.11 -3.53 -1.92
N ILE A 37 -3.30 -2.20 -2.03
CA ILE A 37 -2.37 -1.32 -2.74
C ILE A 37 -1.11 -1.14 -1.88
N PRO A 38 0.09 -1.49 -2.37
CA PRO A 38 1.34 -1.36 -1.59
C PRO A 38 1.67 0.08 -1.19
N LEU A 39 2.48 0.22 -0.14
CA LEU A 39 3.05 1.50 0.29
C LEU A 39 3.80 2.18 -0.86
N GLY A 40 3.51 3.46 -1.10
CA GLY A 40 4.16 4.25 -2.15
C GLY A 40 3.77 3.85 -3.57
N GLU A 41 2.70 3.07 -3.73
CA GLU A 41 2.08 2.79 -5.02
C GLU A 41 0.69 3.40 -5.09
N THR A 42 0.27 3.72 -6.32
CA THR A 42 -1.07 4.22 -6.59
C THR A 42 -1.80 3.32 -7.58
N ARG A 43 -3.12 3.35 -7.53
CA ARG A 43 -4.00 2.72 -8.53
C ARG A 43 -5.10 3.69 -8.93
N SER A 44 -5.66 3.50 -10.12
CA SER A 44 -6.76 4.34 -10.58
C SER A 44 -8.10 3.87 -9.99
N TYR A 45 -9.09 4.77 -9.94
CA TYR A 45 -10.47 4.37 -9.64
C TYR A 45 -10.97 3.26 -10.58
N LYS A 46 -10.57 3.30 -11.87
CA LYS A 46 -10.86 2.26 -12.85
C LYS A 46 -10.26 0.91 -12.46
N TRP A 47 -9.02 0.90 -11.98
CA TRP A 47 -8.38 -0.32 -11.50
C TRP A 47 -9.16 -0.97 -10.36
N VAL A 48 -9.60 -0.16 -9.38
CA VAL A 48 -10.40 -0.65 -8.25
C VAL A 48 -11.74 -1.22 -8.73
N ALA A 49 -12.44 -0.47 -9.59
CA ALA A 49 -13.73 -0.90 -10.17
C ALA A 49 -13.62 -2.25 -10.90
N ASN A 50 -12.57 -2.42 -11.72
CA ASN A 50 -12.29 -3.67 -12.40
C ASN A 50 -11.99 -4.80 -11.40
N ALA A 51 -11.15 -4.53 -10.40
CA ALA A 51 -10.71 -5.54 -9.45
C ALA A 51 -11.82 -6.05 -8.51
N ILE A 52 -12.90 -5.30 -8.34
CA ILE A 52 -14.10 -5.76 -7.60
C ILE A 52 -15.18 -6.36 -8.52
N GLY A 53 -14.90 -6.52 -9.83
CA GLY A 53 -15.83 -7.07 -10.82
C GLY A 53 -16.97 -6.12 -11.21
N LYS A 54 -16.78 -4.80 -11.07
CA LYS A 54 -17.77 -3.76 -11.39
C LYS A 54 -17.14 -2.64 -12.24
N PRO A 55 -16.67 -2.94 -13.47
CA PRO A 55 -15.90 -1.99 -14.30
C PRO A 55 -16.63 -0.68 -14.60
N GLY A 56 -17.96 -0.69 -14.71
CA GLY A 56 -18.78 0.52 -14.96
C GLY A 56 -18.98 1.42 -13.74
N ASN A 57 -18.61 0.99 -12.53
CA ASN A 57 -19.00 1.66 -11.28
C ASN A 57 -17.94 2.64 -10.76
N ILE A 58 -17.12 3.24 -11.63
CA ILE A 58 -16.00 4.13 -11.25
C ILE A 58 -16.47 5.27 -10.32
N ARG A 59 -17.60 5.92 -10.63
CA ARG A 59 -18.13 7.02 -9.81
C ARG A 59 -18.61 6.54 -8.43
N GLN A 60 -19.19 5.33 -8.37
CA GLN A 60 -19.62 4.73 -7.11
C GLN A 60 -18.41 4.32 -6.25
N VAL A 61 -17.33 3.84 -6.88
CA VAL A 61 -16.05 3.59 -6.19
C VAL A 61 -15.52 4.88 -5.56
N ALA A 62 -15.52 5.99 -6.30
CA ALA A 62 -15.10 7.28 -5.77
C ALA A 62 -15.97 7.72 -4.56
N ARG A 63 -17.29 7.56 -4.66
CA ARG A 63 -18.23 7.85 -3.56
C ARG A 63 -18.03 6.93 -2.34
N ALA A 64 -17.71 5.66 -2.55
CA ALA A 64 -17.38 4.75 -1.45
C ALA A 64 -16.10 5.18 -0.73
N LEU A 65 -15.08 5.62 -1.49
CA LEU A 65 -13.82 6.10 -0.92
C LEU A 65 -13.95 7.44 -0.18
N SER A 66 -14.85 8.32 -0.62
CA SER A 66 -15.13 9.59 0.09
C SER A 66 -15.87 9.40 1.41
N LYS A 67 -16.46 8.22 1.65
CA LYS A 67 -17.12 7.84 2.91
C LYS A 67 -16.24 6.98 3.81
N ASN A 68 -14.94 6.86 3.52
CA ASN A 68 -14.06 6.01 4.31
C ASN A 68 -13.97 6.50 5.76
N PRO A 69 -14.45 5.74 6.76
CA PRO A 69 -14.41 6.15 8.16
C PRO A 69 -12.99 6.14 8.75
N TYR A 70 -12.04 5.45 8.10
CA TYR A 70 -10.67 5.28 8.61
C TYR A 70 -9.62 5.61 7.53
N PRO A 71 -9.48 6.88 7.11
CA PRO A 71 -8.66 7.30 5.96
C PRO A 71 -7.16 7.01 6.07
N LEU A 72 -6.61 6.88 7.28
CA LEU A 72 -5.19 6.56 7.49
C LEU A 72 -4.93 5.05 7.55
N ILE A 73 -5.90 4.27 8.03
CA ILE A 73 -5.80 2.81 8.13
C ILE A 73 -6.11 2.15 6.78
N ILE A 74 -7.18 2.60 6.14
CA ILE A 74 -7.60 2.17 4.81
C ILE A 74 -7.08 3.23 3.83
N PRO A 75 -6.06 2.93 3.02
CA PRO A 75 -5.24 3.93 2.34
C PRO A 75 -5.93 4.47 1.08
N CYS A 76 -7.08 5.13 1.23
CA CYS A 76 -7.85 5.67 0.10
C CYS A 76 -7.14 6.82 -0.62
N HIS A 77 -6.13 7.46 0.00
CA HIS A 77 -5.23 8.41 -0.66
C HIS A 77 -4.41 7.78 -1.79
N ARG A 78 -4.19 6.45 -1.78
CA ARG A 78 -3.47 5.73 -2.85
C ARG A 78 -4.30 5.55 -4.13
N VAL A 79 -5.60 5.87 -4.11
CA VAL A 79 -6.45 5.80 -5.30
C VAL A 79 -6.53 7.17 -5.96
N ILE A 80 -6.11 7.26 -7.21
CA ILE A 80 -6.02 8.52 -7.98
C ILE A 80 -6.80 8.45 -9.29
N ARG A 81 -6.90 9.57 -10.00
CA ARG A 81 -7.50 9.61 -11.34
C ARG A 81 -6.56 8.96 -12.36
N SER A 82 -7.12 8.46 -13.46
CA SER A 82 -6.34 7.80 -14.52
C SER A 82 -5.42 8.78 -15.27
N ASP A 83 -5.69 10.08 -15.18
CA ASP A 83 -4.88 11.17 -15.75
C ASP A 83 -3.66 11.52 -14.86
N GLY A 84 -3.46 10.83 -13.74
CA GLY A 84 -2.37 11.05 -12.80
C GLY A 84 -2.67 12.08 -11.71
N ASN A 85 -3.79 12.82 -11.80
CA ASN A 85 -4.17 13.77 -10.77
C ASN A 85 -4.61 13.04 -9.49
N PRO A 86 -4.24 13.53 -8.29
CA PRO A 86 -4.68 12.96 -7.02
C PRO A 86 -6.20 12.87 -6.93
N GLY A 87 -6.92 13.90 -7.39
CA GLY A 87 -8.37 14.03 -7.22
C GLY A 87 -8.77 14.23 -5.76
N GLY A 88 -10.07 14.08 -5.47
CA GLY A 88 -10.61 14.36 -4.15
C GLY A 88 -10.13 13.41 -3.04
N TYR A 89 -10.17 13.92 -1.81
CA TYR A 89 -9.85 13.19 -0.59
C TYR A 89 -10.70 13.68 0.57
N ILE A 90 -11.07 12.77 1.48
CA ILE A 90 -11.92 13.11 2.64
C ILE A 90 -11.24 14.11 3.59
N LEU A 91 -9.92 14.09 3.69
CA LEU A 91 -9.15 15.04 4.52
C LEU A 91 -8.59 16.23 3.71
N GLY A 92 -9.07 16.43 2.48
CA GLY A 92 -8.58 17.49 1.58
C GLY A 92 -7.42 17.08 0.67
N GLU A 93 -7.30 17.77 -0.46
CA GLU A 93 -6.33 17.43 -1.52
C GLU A 93 -4.87 17.56 -1.06
N GLU A 94 -4.57 18.58 -0.24
CA GLU A 94 -3.24 18.81 0.30
C GLU A 94 -2.76 17.63 1.15
N ALA A 95 -3.61 17.13 2.05
CA ALA A 95 -3.31 15.95 2.86
C ALA A 95 -3.04 14.71 1.98
N LYS A 96 -3.78 14.55 0.87
CA LYS A 96 -3.55 13.44 -0.07
C LYS A 96 -2.19 13.55 -0.76
N ARG A 97 -1.82 14.74 -1.24
CA ARG A 97 -0.51 15.01 -1.85
C ARG A 97 0.62 14.74 -0.87
N PHE A 98 0.49 15.27 0.35
CA PHE A 98 1.45 15.04 1.43
C PHE A 98 1.66 13.55 1.72
N LEU A 99 0.57 12.78 1.92
CA LEU A 99 0.66 11.35 2.20
C LEU A 99 1.30 10.57 1.04
N LEU A 100 0.93 10.88 -0.20
CA LEU A 100 1.53 10.23 -1.37
C LEU A 100 3.05 10.47 -1.44
N ASP A 101 3.50 11.68 -1.18
CA ASP A 101 4.92 12.02 -1.21
C ASP A 101 5.69 11.48 -0.01
N LEU A 102 5.07 11.46 1.17
CA LEU A 102 5.61 10.79 2.35
C LEU A 102 5.85 9.31 2.07
N GLU A 103 4.85 8.61 1.51
CA GLU A 103 4.99 7.18 1.22
C GLU A 103 6.06 6.87 0.17
N LYS A 104 6.24 7.72 -0.84
CA LYS A 104 7.36 7.58 -1.80
C LYS A 104 8.70 7.69 -1.10
N ARG A 105 8.88 8.66 -0.19
CA ARG A 105 10.11 8.83 0.59
C ARG A 105 10.33 7.63 1.51
N VAL A 106 9.31 7.20 2.25
CA VAL A 106 9.41 6.01 3.11
C VAL A 106 9.79 4.77 2.31
N LYS A 107 9.16 4.55 1.14
CA LYS A 107 9.53 3.45 0.23
C LYS A 107 10.99 3.53 -0.20
N SER A 108 11.49 4.73 -0.55
CA SER A 108 12.89 4.91 -0.95
C SER A 108 13.87 4.56 0.18
N VAL A 109 13.56 4.96 1.43
CA VAL A 109 14.39 4.66 2.61
C VAL A 109 14.41 3.16 2.88
N ILE A 110 13.23 2.52 2.91
CA ILE A 110 13.11 1.07 3.14
C ILE A 110 13.90 0.27 2.10
N ILE A 111 13.74 0.61 0.81
CA ILE A 111 14.46 -0.08 -0.28
C ILE A 111 15.97 0.17 -0.16
N GLY A 112 16.39 1.42 0.11
CA GLY A 112 17.79 1.78 0.29
C GLY A 112 18.45 0.97 1.40
N GLU A 113 17.80 0.87 2.55
CA GLU A 113 18.29 0.12 3.71
C GLU A 113 18.32 -1.39 3.45
N CYS A 114 17.28 -1.94 2.82
CA CYS A 114 17.25 -3.35 2.40
C CYS A 114 18.40 -3.69 1.46
N ASN A 115 18.70 -2.81 0.51
CA ASN A 115 19.79 -2.99 -0.45
C ASN A 115 21.17 -2.94 0.23
N LYS A 116 21.38 -2.01 1.18
CA LYS A 116 22.62 -1.95 1.99
C LYS A 116 22.84 -3.26 2.76
N ARG A 117 21.81 -3.74 3.46
CA ARG A 117 21.87 -5.01 4.22
C ARG A 117 22.19 -6.21 3.33
N ARG A 118 21.56 -6.29 2.15
CA ARG A 118 21.84 -7.36 1.17
C ARG A 118 23.28 -7.32 0.64
N LYS A 119 23.80 -6.12 0.34
CA LYS A 119 25.21 -5.95 -0.07
C LYS A 119 26.16 -6.40 1.03
N ASN A 120 25.91 -6.00 2.28
CA ASN A 120 26.72 -6.41 3.43
C ASN A 120 26.72 -7.93 3.64
N ALA A 121 25.53 -8.56 3.62
CA ALA A 121 25.42 -10.02 3.76
C ALA A 121 26.14 -10.79 2.64
N ARG A 122 26.12 -10.29 1.39
CA ARG A 122 26.88 -10.88 0.27
C ARG A 122 28.38 -10.74 0.47
N ARG A 123 28.86 -9.61 1.01
CA ARG A 123 30.27 -9.37 1.33
C ARG A 123 30.76 -10.35 2.39
N ILE A 124 30.05 -10.46 3.52
CA ILE A 124 30.37 -11.39 4.61
C ILE A 124 30.45 -12.84 4.11
N ARG A 125 29.50 -13.26 3.26
CA ARG A 125 29.52 -14.62 2.67
C ARG A 125 30.75 -14.87 1.80
N LYS A 126 31.19 -13.87 1.02
CA LYS A 126 32.39 -13.98 0.18
C LYS A 126 33.66 -14.06 1.03
N GLU A 127 33.76 -13.23 2.07
CA GLU A 127 34.89 -13.23 3.02
C GLU A 127 35.00 -14.60 3.71
N ASN A 128 33.88 -15.17 4.16
CA ASN A 128 33.85 -16.49 4.81
C ASN A 128 34.11 -17.67 3.86
N SER A 129 33.87 -17.53 2.55
CA SER A 129 34.20 -18.56 1.57
C SER A 129 35.69 -18.57 1.17
N GLY A 130 36.42 -17.49 1.45
CA GLY A 130 37.84 -17.35 1.09
C GLY A 130 38.82 -17.85 2.16
N THR A 131 38.37 -18.09 3.39
CA THR A 131 39.22 -18.49 4.53
C THR A 131 39.26 -20.01 4.79
N GLY A 132 38.62 -20.82 3.94
CA GLY A 132 38.56 -22.29 4.08
C GLY A 132 39.67 -23.09 3.40
N GLY A 133 40.74 -22.45 2.92
CA GLY A 133 41.80 -23.12 2.17
C GLY A 133 43.19 -22.66 2.57
N LYS A 134 43.68 -23.17 3.70
CA LYS A 134 45.11 -23.33 4.06
C LYS A 134 45.14 -24.16 5.35
N ILE A 135 45.25 -25.49 5.19
CA ILE A 135 45.76 -26.41 6.19
C ILE A 135 47.25 -26.56 5.90
#